data_AF-A0A661C200-F1
#
_entry.id   AF-A0A661C200-F1
#
_cell.length_a   1.000
_cell.length_b   1.000
_cell.length_c   1.000
_cell.angle_alpha   90.00
_cell.angle_beta   90.00
_cell.angle_gamma   90.00
#
_symmetry.space_group_name_H-M   'P 1'
#
loop_
_entity.id
_entity.type
_entity.pdbx_description
1 polymer ?
#
loop_
_entity_poly.entity_id
_entity_poly.type
_entity_poly.pdbx_seq_one_letter_code
_entity_poly.pdbx_strand_id
1 'polypeptide(L)'
;GFGVGGNTAAAIIGAGGTAADVGAIASAVATDQYARTANYIIEYPEDIKRVGLSFNTELQKSGVALQGEYSFTHDAPLQVDDVELLFQALCPLAAINPAIGVNQLDPGCANTGTNQYLPGFIERNVSQVQMTATKVLGPLLKANQGVLIGEVGLTHVHNMPSKSDLRLNGPGTFTSGNSFQAGATGLHAGKAAENADNFADATSWGFRMAGRLTYNNLIGPVNVSPRFAFSQDVSGITPGPGGNFVEGRRAITLGVGTDYQNIIQADLSYTSFQGAGRHNLLRDRDFVAFNLNYSF
;
A
#
# COMPACT_ATOMS: atom_id res chain seq x y z
N GLY A 1 13.21 22.08 12.39
CA GLY A 1 14.37 22.78 12.97
C GLY A 1 14.37 22.57 14.47
N PHE A 2 15.46 22.00 14.99
CA PHE A 2 15.83 22.01 16.41
C PHE A 2 17.36 22.13 16.44
N GLY A 3 17.87 23.16 17.10
CA GLY A 3 19.30 23.36 17.34
C GLY A 3 19.70 22.72 18.66
N VAL A 4 20.83 22.03 18.66
CA VAL A 4 21.60 21.72 19.87
C VAL A 4 23.05 22.08 19.58
N GLY A 5 23.60 22.92 20.46
CA GLY A 5 24.88 23.60 20.31
C GLY A 5 26.09 22.66 20.30
N GLY A 6 27.16 23.15 19.68
CA GLY A 6 28.44 22.49 19.61
C GLY A 6 29.13 22.36 20.97
N ASN A 7 29.87 21.24 21.09
CA ASN A 7 31.00 20.90 21.97
C ASN A 7 30.93 19.38 22.15
N THR A 8 31.86 18.51 21.78
CA THR A 8 33.31 18.60 21.58
C THR A 8 33.74 17.35 20.81
N ALA A 9 34.25 17.48 19.59
CA ALA A 9 34.98 16.41 18.90
C ALA A 9 36.48 16.78 18.87
N ALA A 10 37.06 17.00 20.05
CA ALA A 10 38.49 17.25 20.20
C ALA A 10 38.90 16.91 21.63
N ALA A 11 39.23 15.64 21.89
CA ALA A 11 40.20 15.16 22.89
C ALA A 11 39.94 13.69 23.27
N ILE A 12 40.28 12.74 22.39
CA ILE A 12 40.65 11.38 22.80
C ILE A 12 41.81 10.91 21.90
N ILE A 13 42.93 11.62 21.95
CA ILE A 13 44.23 11.07 21.53
C ILE A 13 45.18 11.36 22.69
N GLY A 14 44.95 10.67 23.80
CA GLY A 14 45.64 10.97 25.05
C GLY A 14 45.40 9.96 26.15
N ALA A 15 45.22 8.68 25.82
CA ALA A 15 45.33 7.58 26.77
C ALA A 15 45.30 6.24 26.01
N GLY A 16 46.43 5.54 25.93
CA GLY A 16 46.55 4.08 25.92
C GLY A 16 45.66 3.20 25.01
N GLY A 17 44.97 3.74 24.01
CA GLY A 17 44.09 2.96 23.14
C GLY A 17 44.85 1.99 22.25
N THR A 18 44.36 0.76 22.14
CA THR A 18 44.86 -0.22 21.18
C THR A 18 44.45 0.19 19.75
N ALA A 19 45.10 -0.34 18.71
CA ALA A 19 44.71 -0.05 17.32
C ALA A 19 43.23 -0.40 17.02
N ALA A 20 42.64 -1.33 17.77
CA ALA A 20 41.23 -1.68 17.70
C ALA A 20 40.31 -0.55 18.17
N ASP A 21 40.73 0.22 19.18
CA ASP A 21 39.96 1.36 19.72
C ASP A 21 39.93 2.53 18.72
N VAL A 22 41.04 2.77 18.02
CA VAL A 22 41.12 3.80 16.97
C VAL A 22 40.25 3.44 15.77
N GLY A 23 40.24 2.17 15.36
CA GLY A 23 39.36 1.68 14.29
C GLY A 23 37.88 1.85 14.61
N ALA A 24 37.46 1.49 15.83
CA ALA A 24 36.08 1.64 16.27
C ALA A 24 35.63 3.12 16.31
N ILE A 25 36.48 4.01 16.80
CA ILE A 25 36.20 5.46 16.81
C ILE A 25 36.10 6.02 15.39
N ALA A 26 37.04 5.63 14.50
CA ALA A 26 37.01 6.07 13.10
C ALA A 26 35.74 5.63 12.38
N SER A 27 35.30 4.39 12.59
CA SER A 27 34.02 3.89 12.06
C SER A 27 32.83 4.66 12.61
N ALA A 28 32.78 4.92 13.92
CA ALA A 28 31.69 5.68 14.53
C ALA A 28 31.59 7.12 13.99
N VAL A 29 32.73 7.79 13.83
CA VAL A 29 32.79 9.14 13.22
C VAL A 29 32.34 9.09 11.76
N ALA A 30 32.83 8.13 10.97
CA ALA A 30 32.44 8.00 9.56
C ALA A 30 30.92 7.77 9.41
N THR A 31 30.32 6.91 10.24
CA THR A 31 28.87 6.70 10.26
C THR A 31 28.10 7.96 10.68
N ASP A 32 28.51 8.67 11.74
CA ASP A 32 27.88 9.92 12.17
C ASP A 32 27.95 11.01 11.08
N GLN A 33 29.13 11.19 10.47
CA GLN A 33 29.31 12.17 9.41
C GLN A 33 28.48 11.84 8.18
N TYR A 34 28.42 10.56 7.77
CA TYR A 34 27.58 10.15 6.65
C TYR A 34 26.09 10.36 6.96
N ALA A 35 25.63 9.96 8.15
CA ALA A 35 24.25 10.12 8.58
C ALA A 35 23.78 11.58 8.59
N ARG A 36 24.67 12.53 8.91
CA ARG A 36 24.39 13.99 8.84
C ARG A 36 24.18 14.51 7.42
N THR A 37 24.68 13.78 6.41
CA THR A 37 24.57 14.15 4.99
C THR A 37 23.49 13.37 4.25
N ALA A 38 22.94 12.33 4.87
CA ALA A 38 21.88 11.52 4.29
C ALA A 38 20.57 12.32 4.21
N ASN A 39 19.96 12.33 3.03
CA ASN A 39 18.67 12.99 2.80
C ASN A 39 17.75 12.01 2.07
N TYR A 40 16.45 12.10 2.34
CA TYR A 40 15.41 11.46 1.56
C TYR A 40 14.73 12.51 0.69
N ILE A 41 14.26 12.09 -0.48
CA ILE A 41 13.50 12.92 -1.39
C ILE A 41 12.19 12.21 -1.71
N ILE A 42 11.16 13.01 -1.95
CA ILE A 42 9.89 12.54 -2.49
C ILE A 42 9.82 13.09 -3.90
N GLU A 43 9.70 12.20 -4.86
CA GLU A 43 9.65 12.54 -6.27
C GLU A 43 8.24 12.37 -6.80
N TYR A 44 7.86 13.27 -7.71
CA TYR A 44 6.58 13.25 -8.40
C TYR A 44 6.88 13.23 -9.90
N PRO A 45 7.12 12.04 -10.49
CA PRO A 45 7.44 11.93 -11.91
C PRO A 45 6.34 12.56 -12.77
N GLU A 46 6.76 13.36 -13.74
CA GLU A 46 5.88 14.09 -14.65
C GLU A 46 5.72 13.31 -15.99
N ASP A 47 4.93 13.84 -16.91
CA ASP A 47 4.77 13.31 -18.28
C ASP A 47 4.22 11.87 -18.42
N ILE A 48 3.54 11.37 -17.39
CA ILE A 48 2.85 10.07 -17.41
C ILE A 48 1.64 10.15 -18.35
N LYS A 49 1.67 9.36 -19.43
CA LYS A 49 0.60 9.34 -20.43
C LYS A 49 -0.38 8.21 -20.15
N ARG A 50 -1.69 8.48 -20.23
CA ARG A 50 -2.74 7.47 -20.04
C ARG A 50 -3.78 7.55 -21.15
N VAL A 51 -4.18 6.40 -21.66
CA VAL A 51 -5.33 6.25 -22.57
C VAL A 51 -6.37 5.34 -21.92
N GLY A 52 -7.64 5.68 -22.06
CA GLY A 52 -8.75 4.93 -21.49
C GLY A 52 -9.88 4.71 -22.49
N LEU A 53 -10.55 3.58 -22.35
CA LEU A 53 -11.77 3.24 -23.07
C LEU A 53 -12.83 2.84 -22.04
N SER A 54 -14.03 3.40 -22.16
CA SER A 54 -15.14 3.10 -21.27
C SER A 54 -16.40 2.72 -22.05
N PHE A 55 -17.22 1.85 -21.48
CA PHE A 55 -18.54 1.53 -22.00
C PHE A 55 -19.58 1.46 -20.87
N ASN A 56 -20.84 1.64 -21.25
CA ASN A 56 -21.98 1.31 -20.42
C ASN A 56 -23.07 0.67 -21.30
N THR A 57 -23.83 -0.25 -20.73
CA THR A 57 -24.93 -0.94 -21.42
C THR A 57 -25.92 -1.50 -20.40
N GLU A 58 -27.10 -1.89 -20.87
CA GLU A 58 -28.11 -2.56 -20.06
C GLU A 58 -28.42 -3.94 -20.66
N LEU A 59 -28.26 -4.98 -19.85
CA LEU A 59 -28.60 -6.35 -20.20
C LEU A 59 -30.12 -6.53 -20.06
N GLN A 60 -30.86 -6.22 -21.12
CA GLN A 60 -32.34 -6.19 -21.17
C GLN A 60 -33.02 -7.41 -20.53
N LYS A 61 -32.50 -8.64 -20.76
CA LYS A 61 -33.09 -9.86 -20.21
C LYS A 61 -32.96 -9.98 -18.69
N SER A 62 -31.90 -9.43 -18.11
CA SER A 62 -31.62 -9.54 -16.66
C SER A 62 -31.89 -8.25 -15.89
N GLY A 63 -32.09 -7.12 -16.58
CA GLY A 63 -32.22 -5.78 -16.00
C GLY A 63 -30.94 -5.27 -15.32
N VAL A 64 -29.79 -5.84 -15.70
CA VAL A 64 -28.49 -5.47 -15.13
C VAL A 64 -27.88 -4.34 -15.96
N ALA A 65 -27.59 -3.22 -15.34
CA ALA A 65 -26.74 -2.19 -15.92
C ALA A 65 -25.28 -2.61 -15.74
N LEU A 66 -24.54 -2.68 -16.85
CA LEU A 66 -23.13 -3.10 -16.89
C LEU A 66 -22.28 -1.94 -17.42
N GLN A 67 -21.23 -1.61 -16.70
CA GLN A 67 -20.24 -0.61 -17.08
C GLN A 67 -18.85 -1.18 -16.99
N GLY A 68 -17.93 -0.68 -17.80
CA GLY A 68 -16.53 -1.04 -17.67
C GLY A 68 -15.59 0.01 -18.22
N GLU A 69 -14.39 0.02 -17.67
CA GLU A 69 -13.27 0.85 -18.10
C GLU A 69 -12.04 -0.02 -18.28
N TYR A 70 -11.33 0.19 -19.38
CA TYR A 70 -9.95 -0.22 -19.55
C TYR A 70 -9.09 1.04 -19.61
N SER A 71 -7.95 1.03 -18.94
CA SER A 71 -6.96 2.08 -19.08
C SER A 71 -5.56 1.51 -19.20
N PHE A 72 -4.73 2.20 -19.97
CA PHE A 72 -3.33 1.89 -20.17
C PHE A 72 -2.51 3.13 -19.85
N THR A 73 -1.65 3.01 -18.85
CA THR A 73 -0.72 4.05 -18.41
C THR A 73 0.67 3.69 -18.92
N HIS A 74 1.27 4.59 -19.69
CA HIS A 74 2.65 4.50 -20.15
C HIS A 74 3.57 5.07 -19.07
N ASP A 75 4.69 4.39 -18.83
CA ASP A 75 5.75 4.83 -17.90
C ASP A 75 5.23 5.20 -16.50
N ALA A 76 4.35 4.36 -15.94
CA ALA A 76 3.91 4.54 -14.57
C ALA A 76 5.10 4.34 -13.62
N PRO A 77 5.38 5.28 -12.71
CA PRO A 77 6.46 5.14 -11.74
C PRO A 77 6.03 4.17 -10.64
N LEU A 78 6.75 3.04 -10.53
CA LEU A 78 6.49 2.01 -9.53
C LEU A 78 7.63 1.97 -8.53
N GLN A 79 7.30 2.10 -7.24
CA GLN A 79 8.31 2.24 -6.20
C GLN A 79 9.10 0.95 -6.01
N VAL A 80 10.42 1.10 -6.00
CA VAL A 80 11.35 0.03 -5.63
C VAL A 80 11.22 -0.26 -4.13
N ASP A 81 11.52 -1.48 -3.69
CA ASP A 81 11.54 -1.81 -2.27
C ASP A 81 12.34 -0.78 -1.46
N ASP A 82 11.70 -0.20 -0.45
CA ASP A 82 12.25 0.90 0.33
C ASP A 82 13.40 0.46 1.23
N VAL A 83 13.36 -0.80 1.71
CA VAL A 83 14.47 -1.38 2.47
C VAL A 83 15.71 -1.57 1.59
N GLU A 84 15.56 -2.00 0.34
CA GLU A 84 16.70 -2.11 -0.58
C GLU A 84 17.25 -0.74 -0.99
N LEU A 85 16.39 0.25 -1.19
CA LEU A 85 16.82 1.64 -1.40
C LEU A 85 17.62 2.16 -0.21
N LEU A 86 17.18 1.86 1.01
CA LEU A 86 17.94 2.20 2.22
C LEU A 86 19.31 1.50 2.25
N PHE A 87 19.38 0.22 1.87
CA PHE A 87 20.66 -0.50 1.83
C PHE A 87 21.61 0.07 0.79
N GLN A 88 21.11 0.38 -0.41
CA GLN A 88 21.89 1.07 -1.44
C GLN A 88 22.38 2.44 -0.93
N ALA A 89 21.50 3.21 -0.28
CA ALA A 89 21.88 4.50 0.31
C ALA A 89 22.95 4.36 1.41
N LEU A 90 23.13 3.19 2.02
CA LEU A 90 24.18 2.95 3.01
C LEU A 90 25.51 2.47 2.41
N CYS A 91 25.57 2.22 1.09
CA CYS A 91 26.76 1.65 0.42
C CYS A 91 28.10 2.31 0.72
N PRO A 92 28.22 3.65 0.91
CA PRO A 92 29.46 4.28 1.33
C PRO A 92 30.02 3.78 2.68
N LEU A 93 29.20 3.10 3.49
CA LEU A 93 29.59 2.49 4.76
C LEU A 93 29.89 0.98 4.66
N ALA A 94 29.88 0.39 3.46
CA ALA A 94 30.07 -1.06 3.27
C ALA A 94 31.45 -1.57 3.76
N ALA A 95 32.48 -0.72 3.77
CA ALA A 95 33.78 -1.05 4.35
C ALA A 95 33.75 -1.20 5.87
N ILE A 96 32.79 -0.58 6.55
CA ILE A 96 32.56 -0.66 7.99
C ILE A 96 31.65 -1.86 8.31
N ASN A 97 30.61 -2.07 7.50
CA ASN A 97 29.72 -3.20 7.61
C ASN A 97 29.50 -3.87 6.24
N PRO A 98 30.18 -5.01 5.96
CA PRO A 98 30.08 -5.71 4.68
C PRO A 98 28.66 -6.18 4.34
N ALA A 99 27.76 -6.30 5.32
CA ALA A 99 26.38 -6.72 5.08
C ALA A 99 25.60 -5.73 4.19
N ILE A 100 26.01 -4.46 4.16
CA ILE A 100 25.42 -3.43 3.29
C ILE A 100 25.58 -3.78 1.81
N GLY A 101 26.70 -4.41 1.44
CA GLY A 101 26.95 -4.86 0.07
C GLY A 101 26.04 -5.99 -0.40
N VAL A 102 25.20 -6.56 0.48
CA VAL A 102 24.30 -7.68 0.15
C VAL A 102 22.88 -7.15 -0.08
N ASN A 103 22.72 -6.32 -1.11
CA ASN A 103 21.46 -5.68 -1.53
C ASN A 103 21.17 -5.94 -3.03
N GLN A 104 19.94 -5.70 -3.49
CA GLN A 104 19.51 -5.96 -4.87
C GLN A 104 19.85 -4.85 -5.88
N LEU A 105 20.09 -3.62 -5.42
CA LEU A 105 20.21 -2.45 -6.31
C LEU A 105 21.64 -2.16 -6.74
N ASP A 106 22.61 -2.40 -5.85
CA ASP A 106 24.04 -2.31 -6.13
C ASP A 106 24.79 -3.39 -5.33
N PRO A 107 24.74 -4.66 -5.76
CA PRO A 107 25.45 -5.76 -5.11
C PRO A 107 26.95 -5.46 -5.01
N GLY A 108 27.51 -5.58 -3.82
CA GLY A 108 28.91 -5.24 -3.52
C GLY A 108 29.19 -3.74 -3.40
N CYS A 109 28.18 -2.87 -3.57
CA CYS A 109 28.31 -1.42 -3.46
C CYS A 109 29.38 -0.84 -4.39
N ALA A 110 29.45 -1.34 -5.62
CA ALA A 110 30.50 -0.98 -6.57
C ALA A 110 30.25 0.38 -7.25
N ASN A 111 28.99 0.83 -7.31
CA ASN A 111 28.56 1.96 -8.14
C ASN A 111 27.93 3.11 -7.33
N THR A 112 27.71 2.91 -6.03
CA THR A 112 27.05 3.88 -5.16
C THR A 112 28.06 4.62 -4.28
N GLY A 113 28.27 5.90 -4.58
CA GLY A 113 29.16 6.79 -3.83
C GLY A 113 28.43 7.74 -2.88
N THR A 114 29.18 8.67 -2.27
CA THR A 114 28.60 9.78 -1.50
C THR A 114 28.01 10.84 -2.42
N ASN A 115 26.94 11.51 -1.99
CA ASN A 115 26.32 12.63 -2.72
C ASN A 115 25.81 12.25 -4.13
N GLN A 116 25.25 11.05 -4.26
CA GLN A 116 24.65 10.54 -5.49
C GLN A 116 23.13 10.49 -5.34
N TYR A 117 22.43 10.80 -6.43
CA TYR A 117 20.98 10.57 -6.52
C TYR A 117 20.70 9.08 -6.78
N LEU A 118 19.81 8.51 -5.97
CA LEU A 118 19.37 7.12 -6.09
C LEU A 118 17.91 7.09 -6.55
N PRO A 119 17.61 6.57 -7.75
CA PRO A 119 16.23 6.49 -8.24
C PRO A 119 15.37 5.60 -7.33
N GLY A 120 14.26 6.14 -6.82
CA GLY A 120 13.35 5.43 -5.92
C GLY A 120 12.28 4.57 -6.61
N PHE A 121 12.23 4.59 -7.94
CA PHE A 121 11.20 3.93 -8.73
C PHE A 121 11.76 3.42 -10.06
N ILE A 122 10.98 2.54 -10.69
CA ILE A 122 11.15 2.16 -12.09
C ILE A 122 9.88 2.48 -12.87
N GLU A 123 10.03 2.81 -14.15
CA GLU A 123 8.89 3.06 -15.02
C GLU A 123 8.45 1.76 -15.70
N ARG A 124 7.14 1.48 -15.66
CA ARG A 124 6.54 0.36 -16.38
C ARG A 124 5.19 0.75 -16.93
N ASN A 125 4.80 0.11 -18.03
CA ASN A 125 3.45 0.23 -18.52
C ASN A 125 2.49 -0.53 -17.60
N VAL A 126 1.30 0.02 -17.37
CA VAL A 126 0.29 -0.58 -16.49
C VAL A 126 -1.06 -0.59 -17.20
N SER A 127 -1.67 -1.77 -17.27
CA SER A 127 -3.06 -1.95 -17.69
C SER A 127 -3.97 -2.08 -16.48
N GLN A 128 -5.10 -1.38 -16.47
CA GLN A 128 -6.13 -1.52 -15.45
C GLN A 128 -7.48 -1.77 -16.10
N VAL A 129 -8.24 -2.69 -15.53
CA VAL A 129 -9.62 -3.01 -15.93
C VAL A 129 -10.51 -2.87 -14.71
N GLN A 130 -11.66 -2.23 -14.88
CA GLN A 130 -12.74 -2.19 -13.89
C GLN A 130 -14.04 -2.53 -14.59
N MET A 131 -14.84 -3.40 -13.99
CA MET A 131 -16.19 -3.73 -14.45
C MET A 131 -17.16 -3.62 -13.30
N THR A 132 -18.27 -2.94 -13.52
CA THR A 132 -19.33 -2.74 -12.53
C THR A 132 -20.65 -3.27 -13.08
N ALA A 133 -21.37 -4.05 -12.28
CA ALA A 133 -22.71 -4.53 -12.56
C ALA A 133 -23.66 -4.04 -11.46
N THR A 134 -24.72 -3.35 -11.87
CA THR A 134 -25.77 -2.86 -10.96
C THR A 134 -27.10 -3.50 -11.32
N LYS A 135 -27.81 -3.99 -10.31
CA LYS A 135 -29.17 -4.53 -10.47
C LYS A 135 -30.10 -3.92 -9.43
N VAL A 136 -31.15 -3.25 -9.92
CA VAL A 136 -32.31 -2.94 -9.10
C VAL A 136 -33.16 -4.21 -9.04
N LEU A 137 -33.29 -4.74 -7.83
CA LEU A 137 -34.15 -5.86 -7.51
C LEU A 137 -35.55 -5.31 -7.22
N GLY A 138 -36.57 -6.02 -7.70
CA GLY A 138 -37.95 -5.79 -7.26
C GLY A 138 -38.13 -6.14 -5.77
N PRO A 139 -39.38 -6.23 -5.30
CA PRO A 139 -39.67 -6.63 -3.93
C PRO A 139 -39.03 -7.97 -3.56
N LEU A 140 -38.23 -8.00 -2.51
CA LEU A 140 -37.49 -9.17 -2.03
C LEU A 140 -37.39 -9.09 -0.50
N LEU A 141 -37.51 -10.22 0.21
CA LEU A 141 -37.39 -10.28 1.68
C LEU A 141 -38.32 -9.29 2.41
N LYS A 142 -39.54 -9.09 1.86
CA LYS A 142 -40.53 -8.08 2.31
C LYS A 142 -40.10 -6.61 2.17
N ALA A 143 -38.93 -6.34 1.60
CA ALA A 143 -38.53 -4.99 1.22
C ALA A 143 -39.30 -4.56 -0.03
N ASN A 144 -39.54 -3.26 -0.16
CA ASN A 144 -40.18 -2.67 -1.33
C ASN A 144 -39.23 -2.65 -2.54
N GLN A 145 -37.93 -2.48 -2.30
CA GLN A 145 -36.89 -2.48 -3.31
C GLN A 145 -35.60 -3.03 -2.75
N GLY A 146 -34.84 -3.73 -3.60
CA GLY A 146 -33.43 -4.03 -3.34
C GLY A 146 -32.54 -3.43 -4.42
N VAL A 147 -31.30 -3.12 -4.08
CA VAL A 147 -30.26 -2.79 -5.05
C VAL A 147 -29.02 -3.60 -4.71
N LEU A 148 -28.41 -4.19 -5.74
CA LEU A 148 -27.15 -4.90 -5.63
C LEU A 148 -26.18 -4.33 -6.66
N ILE A 149 -24.96 -4.03 -6.21
CA ILE A 149 -23.85 -3.57 -7.04
C ILE A 149 -22.68 -4.52 -6.81
N GLY A 150 -22.03 -4.95 -7.88
CA GLY A 150 -20.79 -5.70 -7.85
C GLY A 150 -19.76 -5.04 -8.78
N GLU A 151 -18.52 -4.94 -8.32
CA GLU A 151 -17.40 -4.41 -9.07
C GLU A 151 -16.25 -5.42 -9.04
N VAL A 152 -15.61 -5.64 -10.18
CA VAL A 152 -14.33 -6.37 -10.28
C VAL A 152 -13.29 -5.40 -10.83
N GLY A 153 -12.12 -5.37 -10.21
CA GLY A 153 -10.99 -4.57 -10.66
C GLY A 153 -9.73 -5.41 -10.79
N LEU A 154 -8.89 -5.07 -11.78
CA LEU A 154 -7.62 -5.74 -12.05
C LEU A 154 -6.57 -4.69 -12.43
N THR A 155 -5.33 -4.89 -11.97
CA THR A 155 -4.15 -4.14 -12.37
C THR A 155 -3.07 -5.12 -12.84
N HIS A 156 -2.48 -4.84 -14.01
CA HIS A 156 -1.39 -5.61 -14.60
C HIS A 156 -0.21 -4.70 -14.96
N VAL A 157 0.97 -5.01 -14.45
CA VAL A 157 2.23 -4.35 -14.74
C VAL A 157 2.96 -5.11 -15.85
N HIS A 158 3.13 -4.46 -16.99
CA HIS A 158 3.83 -5.05 -18.13
C HIS A 158 5.34 -5.07 -17.88
N ASN A 159 6.01 -6.16 -18.26
CA ASN A 159 7.46 -6.33 -18.11
C ASN A 159 7.94 -6.12 -16.66
N MET A 160 7.15 -6.57 -15.69
CA MET A 160 7.54 -6.53 -14.28
C MET A 160 8.81 -7.37 -14.07
N PRO A 161 9.85 -6.83 -13.41
CA PRO A 161 11.03 -7.62 -13.07
C PRO A 161 10.67 -8.78 -12.14
N SER A 162 11.47 -9.84 -12.18
CA SER A 162 11.33 -10.92 -11.21
C SER A 162 11.70 -10.42 -9.81
N LYS A 163 11.08 -10.98 -8.76
CA LYS A 163 11.36 -10.60 -7.36
C LYS A 163 12.80 -10.90 -6.93
N SER A 164 13.50 -11.82 -7.61
CA SER A 164 14.93 -12.07 -7.37
C SER A 164 15.83 -10.99 -7.96
N ASP A 165 15.41 -10.35 -9.06
CA ASP A 165 16.18 -9.28 -9.69
C ASP A 165 15.89 -7.93 -9.01
N LEU A 166 14.62 -7.60 -8.85
CA LEU A 166 14.19 -6.33 -8.26
C LEU A 166 12.80 -6.46 -7.64
N ARG A 167 12.72 -6.25 -6.33
CA ARG A 167 11.42 -6.16 -5.63
C ARG A 167 10.85 -4.76 -5.74
N LEU A 168 9.56 -4.70 -6.00
CA LEU A 168 8.77 -3.47 -5.90
C LEU A 168 8.01 -3.46 -4.57
N ASN A 169 7.84 -2.26 -4.03
CA ASN A 169 7.32 -2.04 -2.68
C ASN A 169 5.90 -2.61 -2.53
N GLY A 170 5.65 -3.29 -1.40
CA GLY A 170 4.35 -3.77 -0.98
C GLY A 170 4.01 -3.28 0.44
N PRO A 171 2.73 -3.18 0.83
CA PRO A 171 2.38 -2.70 2.16
C PRO A 171 2.94 -3.59 3.28
N GLY A 172 3.61 -2.98 4.25
CA GLY A 172 4.06 -3.67 5.47
C GLY A 172 5.34 -4.51 5.30
N THR A 173 6.13 -4.30 4.23
CA THR A 173 7.42 -4.97 3.99
C THR A 173 8.59 -4.27 4.71
N PHE A 174 8.60 -4.27 6.04
CA PHE A 174 9.56 -3.51 6.85
C PHE A 174 10.97 -4.11 6.98
N THR A 175 11.21 -5.28 6.37
CA THR A 175 12.49 -5.98 6.37
C THR A 175 12.83 -6.41 4.95
N SER A 176 14.10 -6.62 4.66
CA SER A 176 14.50 -7.07 3.33
C SER A 176 13.98 -8.50 3.10
N GLY A 177 13.66 -8.80 1.85
CA GLY A 177 13.39 -10.16 1.37
C GLY A 177 14.66 -10.99 1.20
N ASN A 178 15.84 -10.42 1.42
CA ASN A 178 17.10 -11.13 1.39
C ASN A 178 17.37 -11.86 2.71
N SER A 179 17.35 -13.20 2.67
CA SER A 179 17.57 -14.05 3.85
C SER A 179 18.93 -13.86 4.53
N PHE A 180 19.96 -13.41 3.80
CA PHE A 180 21.25 -13.06 4.39
C PHE A 180 21.11 -11.98 5.47
N GLN A 181 20.22 -11.01 5.24
CA GLN A 181 20.06 -9.85 6.12
C GLN A 181 19.35 -10.19 7.44
N ALA A 182 18.67 -11.34 7.49
CA ALA A 182 18.09 -11.91 8.71
C ALA A 182 19.11 -12.68 9.57
N GLY A 183 20.24 -13.09 8.97
CA GLY A 183 21.30 -13.84 9.63
C GLY A 183 22.03 -13.03 10.70
N ALA A 184 22.87 -13.70 11.50
CA ALA A 184 23.56 -13.08 12.64
C ALA A 184 24.43 -11.87 12.28
N THR A 185 24.88 -11.78 11.03
CA THR A 185 25.72 -10.69 10.50
C THR A 185 24.95 -9.74 9.58
N GLY A 186 23.64 -9.92 9.42
CA GLY A 186 22.80 -9.12 8.54
C GLY A 186 22.31 -7.81 9.16
N LEU A 187 21.80 -6.90 8.34
CA LEU A 187 21.34 -5.57 8.75
C LEU A 187 20.07 -5.59 9.61
N HIS A 188 19.30 -6.67 9.57
CA HIS A 188 18.17 -6.90 10.48
C HIS A 188 18.30 -8.27 11.17
N ALA A 189 19.49 -8.54 11.70
CA ALA A 189 19.79 -9.75 12.45
C ALA A 189 18.74 -10.05 13.53
N GLY A 190 18.27 -11.29 13.56
CA GLY A 190 17.23 -11.74 14.51
C GLY A 190 15.80 -11.34 14.13
N LYS A 191 15.60 -10.67 12.99
CA LYS A 191 14.29 -10.47 12.34
C LYS A 191 14.24 -11.33 11.08
N ALA A 192 13.15 -12.07 10.91
CA ALA A 192 12.94 -12.86 9.70
C ALA A 192 12.97 -11.97 8.46
N ALA A 193 13.53 -12.48 7.36
CA ALA A 193 13.42 -11.83 6.07
C ALA A 193 11.96 -11.82 5.60
N GLU A 194 11.59 -10.79 4.86
CA GLU A 194 10.26 -10.69 4.27
C GLU A 194 10.07 -11.79 3.22
N ASN A 195 8.91 -12.46 3.23
CA ASN A 195 8.64 -13.43 2.16
C ASN A 195 8.47 -12.67 0.83
N ALA A 196 9.09 -13.19 -0.24
CA ALA A 196 8.93 -12.69 -1.61
C ALA A 196 7.45 -12.52 -1.99
N ASP A 197 6.56 -13.40 -1.52
CA ASP A 197 5.12 -13.35 -1.80
C ASP A 197 4.44 -12.07 -1.27
N ASN A 198 5.06 -11.35 -0.35
CA ASN A 198 4.51 -10.11 0.23
C ASN A 198 4.94 -8.83 -0.51
N PHE A 199 5.80 -8.96 -1.52
CA PHE A 199 6.14 -7.86 -2.42
C PHE A 199 5.19 -7.84 -3.61
N ALA A 200 5.17 -6.71 -4.32
CA ALA A 200 4.24 -6.50 -5.42
C ALA A 200 4.33 -7.59 -6.51
N ASP A 201 3.20 -7.84 -7.16
CA ASP A 201 3.03 -8.82 -8.21
C ASP A 201 2.67 -8.16 -9.53
N ALA A 202 2.97 -8.87 -10.63
CA ALA A 202 2.69 -8.38 -11.97
C ALA A 202 1.19 -8.23 -12.21
N THR A 203 0.37 -9.07 -11.58
CA THR A 203 -1.09 -8.99 -11.69
C THR A 203 -1.70 -9.01 -10.31
N SER A 204 -2.61 -8.10 -10.05
CA SER A 204 -3.38 -8.06 -8.81
C SER A 204 -4.84 -7.71 -9.11
N TRP A 205 -5.77 -8.33 -8.39
CA TRP A 205 -7.19 -8.14 -8.62
C TRP A 205 -8.04 -8.39 -7.37
N GLY A 206 -9.25 -7.83 -7.40
CA GLY A 206 -10.21 -7.97 -6.33
C GLY A 206 -11.60 -7.59 -6.78
N PHE A 207 -12.55 -7.72 -5.87
CA PHE A 207 -13.93 -7.32 -6.11
C PHE A 207 -14.52 -6.60 -4.91
N ARG A 208 -15.54 -5.79 -5.19
CA ARG A 208 -16.37 -5.10 -4.22
C ARG A 208 -17.83 -5.41 -4.50
N MET A 209 -18.63 -5.56 -3.46
CA MET A 209 -20.07 -5.75 -3.56
C MET A 209 -20.75 -4.86 -2.54
N ALA A 210 -21.87 -4.25 -2.92
CA ALA A 210 -22.70 -3.49 -2.00
C ALA A 210 -24.16 -3.82 -2.27
N GLY A 211 -24.93 -3.96 -1.20
CA GLY A 211 -26.36 -4.23 -1.28
C GLY A 211 -27.13 -3.36 -0.31
N ARG A 212 -28.33 -2.97 -0.71
CA ARG A 212 -29.27 -2.23 0.12
C ARG A 212 -30.68 -2.74 -0.12
N LEU A 213 -31.43 -2.92 0.96
CA LEU A 213 -32.87 -3.12 0.90
C LEU A 213 -33.55 -1.86 1.43
N THR A 214 -34.74 -1.55 0.92
CA THR A 214 -35.55 -0.42 1.39
C THR A 214 -36.92 -0.93 1.80
N TYR A 215 -37.27 -0.73 3.07
CA TYR A 215 -38.59 -0.98 3.65
C TYR A 215 -39.26 0.36 3.88
N ASN A 216 -40.24 0.67 3.05
CA ASN A 216 -41.01 1.91 3.17
C ASN A 216 -41.97 1.79 4.34
N ASN A 217 -42.07 2.85 5.14
CA ASN A 217 -43.05 2.96 6.22
C ASN A 217 -43.02 1.76 7.19
N LEU A 218 -41.83 1.19 7.44
CA LEU A 218 -41.68 0.01 8.28
C LEU A 218 -42.04 0.31 9.74
N ILE A 219 -41.72 1.51 10.20
CA ILE A 219 -42.03 2.01 11.53
C ILE A 219 -42.83 3.30 11.37
N GLY A 220 -44.14 3.15 11.15
CA GLY A 220 -45.02 4.27 10.83
C GLY A 220 -44.54 5.00 9.57
N PRO A 221 -44.25 6.31 9.60
CA PRO A 221 -43.73 7.06 8.44
C PRO A 221 -42.23 6.90 8.19
N VAL A 222 -41.52 6.08 8.97
CA VAL A 222 -40.06 5.90 8.85
C VAL A 222 -39.74 4.80 7.85
N ASN A 223 -38.92 5.13 6.85
CA ASN A 223 -38.30 4.17 5.95
C ASN A 223 -37.04 3.59 6.60
N VAL A 224 -36.82 2.29 6.46
CA VAL A 224 -35.65 1.59 7.03
C VAL A 224 -34.88 0.92 5.90
N SER A 225 -33.56 1.08 5.90
CA SER A 225 -32.68 0.62 4.84
C SER A 225 -31.46 -0.12 5.38
N PRO A 226 -31.56 -1.44 5.67
CA PRO A 226 -30.38 -2.22 5.96
C PRO A 226 -29.50 -2.33 4.71
N ARG A 227 -28.19 -2.23 4.90
CA ARG A 227 -27.19 -2.26 3.84
C ARG A 227 -25.95 -3.04 4.26
N PHE A 228 -25.25 -3.56 3.26
CA PHE A 228 -23.91 -4.11 3.43
C PHE A 228 -22.98 -3.60 2.33
N ALA A 229 -21.70 -3.57 2.63
CA ALA A 229 -20.62 -3.49 1.66
C ALA A 229 -19.58 -4.55 2.01
N PHE A 230 -19.02 -5.21 1.00
CA PHE A 230 -17.99 -6.22 1.16
C PHE A 230 -16.94 -6.02 0.07
N SER A 231 -15.67 -6.07 0.44
CA SER A 231 -14.57 -6.06 -0.51
C SER A 231 -13.59 -7.17 -0.20
N GLN A 232 -13.05 -7.79 -1.25
CA GLN A 232 -11.98 -8.76 -1.14
C GLN A 232 -10.96 -8.55 -2.25
N ASP A 233 -9.71 -8.37 -1.83
CA ASP A 233 -8.54 -8.42 -2.69
C ASP A 233 -8.16 -9.89 -2.81
N VAL A 234 -8.33 -10.47 -4.01
CA VAL A 234 -8.33 -11.92 -4.18
C VAL A 234 -6.93 -12.47 -4.33
N SER A 235 -6.12 -11.87 -5.19
CA SER A 235 -4.76 -12.31 -5.45
C SER A 235 -3.90 -11.16 -5.98
N GLY A 236 -2.63 -11.20 -5.64
CA GLY A 236 -1.61 -10.25 -6.02
C GLY A 236 -1.60 -8.98 -5.18
N ILE A 237 -0.42 -8.39 -5.05
CA ILE A 237 -0.19 -7.09 -4.41
C ILE A 237 0.12 -6.05 -5.48
N THR A 238 -0.66 -4.97 -5.55
CA THR A 238 -0.37 -3.86 -6.47
C THR A 238 0.89 -3.11 -5.99
N PRO A 239 1.84 -2.76 -6.87
CA PRO A 239 3.01 -1.97 -6.48
C PRO A 239 2.64 -0.67 -5.75
N GLY A 240 3.41 -0.36 -4.71
CA GLY A 240 3.28 0.87 -3.94
C GLY A 240 3.96 2.10 -4.56
N PRO A 241 3.78 3.28 -3.92
CA PRO A 241 2.94 3.49 -2.75
C PRO A 241 1.44 3.57 -3.13
N GLY A 242 0.55 3.17 -2.21
CA GLY A 242 -0.90 3.34 -2.40
C GLY A 242 -1.56 2.38 -3.39
N GLY A 243 -0.97 1.20 -3.62
CA GLY A 243 -1.52 0.16 -4.49
C GLY A 243 -2.97 -0.25 -4.14
N ASN A 244 -3.74 -0.61 -5.17
CA ASN A 244 -5.16 -0.92 -5.05
C ASN A 244 -5.47 -2.19 -4.26
N PHE A 245 -4.66 -3.24 -4.47
CA PHE A 245 -4.93 -4.59 -3.96
C PHE A 245 -3.81 -5.09 -3.06
N VAL A 246 -4.18 -5.74 -1.96
CA VAL A 246 -3.29 -6.49 -1.08
C VAL A 246 -3.85 -7.88 -0.91
N GLU A 247 -3.14 -8.91 -1.39
CA GLU A 247 -3.65 -10.28 -1.45
C GLU A 247 -4.29 -10.75 -0.13
N GLY A 248 -5.53 -11.22 -0.22
CA GLY A 248 -6.29 -11.75 0.91
C GLY A 248 -6.90 -10.69 1.83
N ARG A 249 -6.72 -9.40 1.57
CA ARG A 249 -7.33 -8.31 2.36
C ARG A 249 -8.84 -8.28 2.15
N ARG A 250 -9.58 -8.11 3.23
CA ARG A 250 -11.05 -8.08 3.23
C ARG A 250 -11.56 -6.93 4.09
N ALA A 251 -12.70 -6.37 3.70
CA ALA A 251 -13.46 -5.46 4.54
C ALA A 251 -14.94 -5.75 4.42
N ILE A 252 -15.67 -5.65 5.54
CA ILE A 252 -17.12 -5.76 5.56
C ILE A 252 -17.71 -4.60 6.35
N THR A 253 -18.70 -3.94 5.77
CA THR A 253 -19.52 -2.93 6.44
C THR A 253 -20.95 -3.42 6.50
N LEU A 254 -21.54 -3.37 7.68
CA LEU A 254 -22.98 -3.58 7.88
C LEU A 254 -23.56 -2.28 8.43
N GLY A 255 -24.73 -1.88 7.93
CA GLY A 255 -25.37 -0.67 8.39
C GLY A 255 -26.87 -0.68 8.25
N VAL A 256 -27.51 0.24 8.96
CA VAL A 256 -28.94 0.51 8.85
C VAL A 256 -29.14 2.02 8.78
N GLY A 257 -29.75 2.44 7.67
CA GLY A 257 -30.22 3.81 7.49
C GLY A 257 -31.70 3.92 7.83
N THR A 258 -32.10 5.06 8.36
CA THR A 258 -33.51 5.44 8.54
C THR A 258 -33.77 6.80 7.92
N ASP A 259 -34.92 6.96 7.29
CA ASP A 259 -35.39 8.22 6.73
C ASP A 259 -36.81 8.49 7.22
N TYR A 260 -36.99 9.63 7.90
CA TYR A 260 -38.29 10.16 8.27
C TYR A 260 -38.61 11.32 7.32
N GLN A 261 -39.38 11.00 6.29
CA GLN A 261 -39.95 11.97 5.33
C GLN A 261 -38.92 12.89 4.66
N ASN A 262 -37.67 12.45 4.47
CA ASN A 262 -36.54 13.27 4.00
C ASN A 262 -36.19 14.49 4.89
N ILE A 263 -36.78 14.58 6.09
CA ILE A 263 -36.52 15.66 7.05
C ILE A 263 -35.42 15.24 8.01
N ILE A 264 -35.53 14.02 8.57
CA ILE A 264 -34.52 13.45 9.47
C ILE A 264 -34.00 12.16 8.84
N GLN A 265 -32.69 12.11 8.62
CA GLN A 265 -32.01 10.91 8.13
C GLN A 265 -30.92 10.52 9.12
N ALA A 266 -30.89 9.26 9.50
CA ALA A 266 -29.84 8.71 10.35
C ALA A 266 -29.26 7.44 9.72
N ASP A 267 -27.97 7.20 9.89
CA ASP A 267 -27.30 5.96 9.48
C ASP A 267 -26.34 5.52 10.58
N LEU A 268 -26.48 4.27 11.01
CA LEU A 268 -25.54 3.60 11.91
C LEU A 268 -24.88 2.45 11.15
N SER A 269 -23.56 2.37 11.21
CA SER A 269 -22.81 1.29 10.58
C SER A 269 -21.60 0.85 11.37
N TYR A 270 -21.20 -0.39 11.16
CA TYR A 270 -19.98 -0.98 11.68
C TYR A 270 -19.15 -1.52 10.51
N THR A 271 -17.86 -1.25 10.52
CA THR A 271 -16.90 -1.74 9.53
C THR A 271 -15.83 -2.57 10.21
N SER A 272 -15.54 -3.74 9.64
CA SER A 272 -14.46 -4.63 10.07
C SER A 272 -13.46 -4.90 8.94
N PHE A 273 -12.16 -4.81 9.24
CA PHE A 273 -11.05 -5.07 8.33
C PHE A 273 -10.35 -6.37 8.69
N GLN A 274 -10.16 -7.26 7.72
CA GLN A 274 -9.73 -8.64 7.95
C GLN A 274 -8.73 -9.09 6.87
N GLY A 275 -8.09 -10.24 7.09
CA GLY A 275 -7.19 -10.86 6.11
C GLY A 275 -5.85 -10.13 5.92
N ALA A 276 -5.02 -10.68 5.02
CA ALA A 276 -3.66 -10.26 4.65
C ALA A 276 -2.68 -9.96 5.81
N GLY A 277 -2.89 -10.57 6.98
CA GLY A 277 -1.89 -10.54 8.06
C GLY A 277 -1.48 -9.12 8.48
N ARG A 278 -0.18 -8.89 8.59
CA ARG A 278 0.40 -7.57 8.92
C ARG A 278 0.45 -6.61 7.73
N HIS A 279 0.24 -7.12 6.52
CA HIS A 279 0.28 -6.36 5.27
C HIS A 279 -1.05 -5.63 5.02
N ASN A 280 -2.14 -6.06 5.68
CA ASN A 280 -3.31 -5.23 5.87
C ASN A 280 -3.12 -4.24 7.03
N LEU A 281 -2.61 -3.04 6.71
CA LEU A 281 -2.38 -1.96 7.69
C LEU A 281 -3.67 -1.37 8.32
N LEU A 282 -4.84 -1.79 7.84
CA LEU A 282 -6.14 -1.40 8.40
C LEU A 282 -6.76 -2.48 9.29
N ARG A 283 -6.16 -3.67 9.40
CA ARG A 283 -6.76 -4.85 10.04
C ARG A 283 -7.20 -4.63 11.50
N ASP A 284 -6.57 -3.70 12.20
CA ASP A 284 -6.87 -3.36 13.60
C ASP A 284 -7.66 -2.06 13.75
N ARG A 285 -8.23 -1.53 12.65
CA ARG A 285 -8.90 -0.23 12.58
C ARG A 285 -10.40 -0.33 12.37
N ASP A 286 -11.03 -1.33 12.96
CA ASP A 286 -12.48 -1.49 12.98
C ASP A 286 -13.14 -0.27 13.65
N PHE A 287 -14.30 0.15 13.13
CA PHE A 287 -14.99 1.32 13.67
C PHE A 287 -16.52 1.26 13.53
N VAL A 288 -17.20 2.00 14.38
CA VAL A 288 -18.63 2.31 14.28
C VAL A 288 -18.76 3.77 13.83
N ALA A 289 -19.65 4.02 12.87
CA ALA A 289 -19.98 5.36 12.41
C ALA A 289 -21.48 5.63 12.57
N PHE A 290 -21.80 6.83 13.05
CA PHE A 290 -23.17 7.34 13.12
C PHE A 290 -23.25 8.71 12.43
N ASN A 291 -24.21 8.86 11.54
CA ASN A 291 -24.48 10.11 10.84
C ASN A 291 -25.95 10.53 11.05
N LEU A 292 -26.19 11.82 11.24
CA LEU A 292 -27.53 12.41 11.37
C LEU A 292 -27.62 13.68 10.52
N ASN A 293 -28.58 13.71 9.61
CA ASN A 293 -28.89 14.86 8.77
C ASN A 293 -30.29 15.38 9.11
N TYR A 294 -30.43 16.71 9.14
CA TYR A 294 -31.69 17.41 9.30
C TYR A 294 -31.85 18.47 8.22
N SER A 295 -32.96 18.41 7.49
CA SER A 295 -33.31 19.35 6.41
C SER A 295 -34.50 20.21 6.85
N PHE A 296 -34.42 21.53 6.61
CA PHE A 296 -35.45 22.53 6.95
C PHE A 296 -35.92 23.29 5.71
#